data_AF-D6PRU9-F1
#
_entry.id   AF-D6PRU9-F1
#
_cell.length_a   1.000
_cell.length_b   1.000
_cell.length_c   1.000
_cell.angle_alpha   90.00
_cell.angle_beta   90.00
_cell.angle_gamma   90.00
#
_symmetry.space_group_name_H-M   'P 1'
#
loop_
_entity.id
_entity.type
_entity.pdbx_description
1 polymer ?
#
loop_
_entity_poly.entity_id
_entity_poly.type
_entity_poly.pdbx_seq_one_letter_code
_entity_poly.pdbx_strand_id
1 'polypeptide(L)'
;VLFNFYATESQGGRLNIYYYRKSSWKRLISKELSKTLDGYVQVDNAEAQSRMKELGLSKFRILPKANGARMVLDFSSSSRLQSLRDTHAVLKDIQLKEPDVLGSSVFDHDDFYRNLCPYLISMRSQSGELPPLFFVVADVFKAFDSIDQGKLLHVIQSFLKDEYILNRCRLVCCGKRS
;
A
#
# COMPACT_ATOMS: atom_id res chain seq x y z
N VAL A 1 -22.35 11.00 -28.30
CA VAL A 1 -21.02 10.52 -28.77
C VAL A 1 -20.78 9.12 -28.20
N LEU A 2 -20.92 8.07 -29.02
CA LEU A 2 -20.62 6.70 -28.62
C LEU A 2 -19.10 6.50 -28.66
N PHE A 3 -18.45 6.53 -27.51
CA PHE A 3 -17.03 6.19 -27.41
C PHE A 3 -16.85 4.71 -27.80
N ASN A 4 -16.22 4.45 -28.96
CA ASN A 4 -15.93 3.10 -29.45
C ASN A 4 -14.74 2.43 -28.73
N PHE A 5 -13.99 3.24 -27.98
CA PHE A 5 -12.78 2.83 -27.29
C PHE A 5 -12.92 2.99 -25.78
N TYR A 6 -12.21 2.13 -25.07
CA TYR A 6 -11.92 2.24 -23.65
C TYR A 6 -10.53 2.85 -23.50
N ALA A 7 -10.42 3.99 -22.80
CA ALA A 7 -9.16 4.68 -22.57
C ALA A 7 -8.63 4.34 -21.17
N THR A 8 -7.38 3.91 -21.07
CA THR A 8 -6.73 3.59 -19.80
C THR A 8 -5.21 3.68 -19.88
N GLU A 9 -4.56 3.91 -18.75
CA GLU A 9 -3.10 3.84 -18.62
C GLU A 9 -2.66 2.37 -18.51
N SER A 10 -1.38 2.10 -18.77
CA SER A 10 -0.77 0.82 -18.41
C SER A 10 0.18 0.99 -17.22
N GLN A 11 0.38 -0.06 -16.43
CA GLN A 11 1.24 0.04 -15.24
C GLN A 11 2.68 0.49 -15.58
N GLY A 12 3.22 0.04 -16.73
CA GLY A 12 4.56 0.42 -17.19
C GLY A 12 4.60 1.71 -18.01
N GLY A 13 3.47 2.15 -18.55
CA GLY A 13 3.37 3.30 -19.46
C GLY A 13 3.33 4.67 -18.78
N ARG A 14 3.43 4.71 -17.43
CA ARG A 14 3.31 5.95 -16.63
C ARG A 14 2.02 6.71 -16.99
N LEU A 15 2.14 7.93 -17.52
CA LEU A 15 1.02 8.82 -17.87
C LEU A 15 0.50 8.61 -19.31
N ASN A 16 1.01 7.60 -20.03
CA ASN A 16 0.55 7.32 -21.39
C ASN A 16 -0.84 6.69 -21.37
N ILE A 17 -1.75 7.27 -22.16
CA ILE A 17 -3.12 6.78 -22.34
C ILE A 17 -3.19 5.86 -23.56
N TYR A 18 -3.68 4.65 -23.35
CA TYR A 18 -3.90 3.64 -24.38
C TYR A 18 -5.40 3.49 -24.67
N TYR A 19 -5.73 3.27 -25.94
CA TYR A 19 -7.10 3.11 -26.41
C TYR A 19 -7.35 1.67 -26.87
N TYR A 20 -8.29 1.00 -26.23
CA TYR A 20 -8.69 -0.38 -26.57
C TYR A 20 -10.08 -0.39 -27.17
N ARG A 21 -10.33 -1.19 -28.22
CA ARG A 21 -11.72 -1.44 -28.67
C ARG A 21 -12.52 -2.05 -27.53
N LYS A 22 -13.77 -1.60 -27.32
CA LYS A 22 -14.61 -2.06 -26.20
C LYS A 22 -14.80 -3.58 -26.13
N SER A 23 -14.95 -4.26 -27.27
CA SER A 23 -15.07 -5.72 -27.33
C SER A 23 -13.80 -6.44 -26.89
N SER A 24 -12.64 -5.97 -27.37
CA SER A 24 -11.33 -6.48 -26.95
C SER A 24 -11.08 -6.26 -25.46
N TRP A 25 -11.43 -5.07 -24.95
CA TRP A 25 -11.33 -4.75 -23.53
C TRP A 25 -12.21 -5.67 -22.69
N LYS A 26 -13.49 -5.82 -23.03
CA LYS A 26 -14.43 -6.69 -22.30
C LYS A 26 -13.91 -8.12 -22.20
N ARG A 27 -13.38 -8.67 -23.30
CA ARG A 27 -12.81 -10.03 -23.35
C ARG A 27 -11.53 -10.18 -22.51
N LEU A 28 -10.67 -9.17 -22.52
CA LEU A 28 -9.46 -9.14 -21.68
C LEU A 28 -9.86 -9.17 -20.20
N ILE A 29 -10.78 -8.27 -19.81
CA ILE A 29 -11.21 -8.12 -18.43
C ILE A 29 -11.98 -9.34 -17.92
N SER A 30 -12.86 -9.94 -18.71
CA SER A 30 -13.58 -11.15 -18.27
C SER A 30 -12.61 -12.30 -17.94
N LYS A 31 -11.55 -12.46 -18.75
CA LYS A 31 -10.52 -13.47 -18.52
C LYS A 31 -9.72 -13.18 -17.25
N GLU A 32 -9.28 -11.94 -17.06
CA GLU A 32 -8.45 -11.58 -15.90
C GLU A 32 -9.24 -11.49 -14.59
N LEU A 33 -10.52 -11.07 -14.63
CA LEU A 33 -11.41 -11.09 -13.47
C LEU A 33 -11.60 -12.51 -12.94
N SER A 34 -11.81 -13.49 -13.82
CA SER A 34 -11.97 -14.88 -13.38
C SER A 34 -10.76 -15.42 -12.62
N LYS A 35 -9.55 -14.93 -12.94
CA LYS A 35 -8.31 -15.32 -12.24
C LYS A 35 -8.03 -14.50 -10.99
N THR A 36 -8.36 -13.21 -11.03
CA THR A 36 -8.05 -12.27 -9.94
C THR A 36 -9.06 -12.38 -8.80
N LEU A 37 -10.29 -12.77 -9.11
CA LEU A 37 -11.35 -13.01 -8.13
C LEU A 37 -11.35 -14.45 -7.60
N ASP A 38 -10.34 -15.26 -7.94
CA ASP A 38 -10.17 -16.58 -7.35
C ASP A 38 -9.91 -16.42 -5.84
N GLY A 39 -10.87 -16.86 -5.02
CA GLY A 39 -10.91 -16.61 -3.57
C GLY A 39 -11.86 -15.50 -3.09
N TYR A 40 -12.50 -14.76 -4.01
CA TYR A 40 -13.56 -13.80 -3.68
C TYR A 40 -14.94 -14.42 -3.90
N VAL A 41 -15.87 -14.18 -2.97
CA VAL A 41 -17.25 -14.68 -3.08
C VAL A 41 -18.13 -13.62 -3.74
N GLN A 42 -18.81 -14.00 -4.81
CA GLN A 42 -19.85 -13.16 -5.40
C GLN A 42 -21.06 -13.16 -4.48
N VAL A 43 -21.40 -11.99 -3.94
CA VAL A 43 -22.61 -11.76 -3.14
C VAL A 43 -23.73 -11.21 -4.01
N ASP A 44 -24.97 -11.48 -3.61
CA ASP A 44 -26.14 -10.93 -4.30
C ASP A 44 -26.28 -9.42 -4.07
N ASN A 45 -27.15 -8.77 -4.85
CA ASN A 45 -27.34 -7.32 -4.77
C ASN A 45 -27.96 -6.86 -3.44
N ALA A 46 -28.77 -7.66 -2.77
CA ALA A 46 -29.42 -7.31 -1.52
C ALA A 46 -28.41 -7.38 -0.35
N GLU A 47 -27.61 -8.44 -0.30
CA GLU A 47 -26.50 -8.60 0.65
C GLU A 47 -25.44 -7.52 0.41
N ALA A 48 -25.10 -7.26 -0.85
CA ALA A 48 -24.21 -6.16 -1.20
C ALA A 48 -24.75 -4.83 -0.67
N GLN A 49 -26.04 -4.52 -0.85
CA GLN A 49 -26.66 -3.30 -0.33
C GLN A 49 -26.71 -3.20 1.20
N SER A 50 -26.83 -4.33 1.90
CA SER A 50 -26.73 -4.34 3.36
C SER A 50 -25.30 -4.03 3.81
N ARG A 51 -24.32 -4.78 3.29
CA ARG A 51 -22.89 -4.57 3.57
C ARG A 51 -22.38 -3.20 3.09
N MET A 52 -23.00 -2.64 2.05
CA MET A 52 -22.73 -1.30 1.53
C MET A 52 -22.93 -0.22 2.60
N LYS A 53 -23.95 -0.36 3.44
CA LYS A 53 -24.24 0.61 4.51
C LYS A 53 -23.24 0.52 5.66
N GLU A 54 -22.71 -0.68 5.91
CA GLU A 54 -21.81 -0.95 7.04
C GLU A 54 -20.33 -0.70 6.71
N LEU A 55 -19.86 -1.15 5.54
CA LEU A 55 -18.43 -1.17 5.20
C LEU A 55 -18.05 -0.14 4.11
N GLY A 56 -19.06 0.34 3.37
CA GLY A 56 -18.89 1.20 2.19
C GLY A 56 -18.26 0.48 1.00
N LEU A 57 -18.51 0.99 -0.22
CA LEU A 57 -17.90 0.42 -1.44
C LEU A 57 -16.60 1.12 -1.81
N SER A 58 -15.71 0.34 -2.42
CA SER A 58 -14.60 0.82 -3.22
C SER A 58 -14.81 0.39 -4.66
N LYS A 59 -14.77 1.35 -5.59
CA LYS A 59 -14.78 1.03 -7.02
C LYS A 59 -13.42 0.42 -7.36
N PHE A 60 -13.36 -0.57 -8.24
CA PHE A 60 -12.08 -1.03 -8.76
C PHE A 60 -11.91 -0.61 -10.22
N ARG A 61 -10.65 -0.46 -10.64
CA ARG A 61 -10.24 -0.34 -12.04
C ARG A 61 -9.20 -1.41 -12.35
N ILE A 62 -9.14 -1.83 -13.61
CA ILE A 62 -8.13 -2.78 -14.08
C ILE A 62 -7.10 -2.05 -14.93
N LEU A 63 -5.82 -2.25 -14.62
CA LEU A 63 -4.67 -1.70 -15.32
C LEU A 63 -3.93 -2.81 -16.09
N PRO A 64 -3.77 -2.68 -17.42
CA PRO A 64 -2.96 -3.61 -18.20
C PRO A 64 -1.50 -3.62 -17.78
N LYS A 65 -0.89 -4.81 -17.85
CA LYS A 65 0.55 -5.06 -17.75
C LYS A 65 1.03 -5.78 -19.02
N ALA A 66 2.35 -5.94 -19.14
CA ALA A 66 2.95 -6.75 -20.20
C ALA A 66 2.35 -8.16 -20.29
N ASN A 67 2.17 -8.84 -19.14
CA ASN A 67 1.75 -10.24 -19.08
C ASN A 67 0.49 -10.47 -18.22
N GLY A 68 -0.45 -9.53 -18.20
CA GLY A 68 -1.70 -9.69 -17.43
C GLY A 68 -2.33 -8.35 -17.06
N ALA A 69 -3.07 -8.32 -15.96
CA ALA A 69 -3.65 -7.10 -15.46
C ALA A 69 -3.49 -6.94 -13.93
N ARG A 70 -3.63 -5.70 -13.44
CA ARG A 70 -3.70 -5.40 -12.00
C ARG A 70 -5.03 -4.76 -11.69
N MET A 71 -5.71 -5.30 -10.70
CA MET A 71 -6.84 -4.62 -10.08
C MET A 71 -6.32 -3.55 -9.11
N VAL A 72 -6.90 -2.36 -9.18
CA VAL A 72 -6.63 -1.25 -8.26
C VAL A 72 -7.96 -0.79 -7.70
N LEU A 73 -8.05 -0.65 -6.39
CA LEU A 73 -9.22 -0.16 -5.70
C LEU A 73 -9.11 1.36 -5.51
N ASP A 74 -10.22 2.05 -5.77
CA ASP A 74 -10.43 3.44 -5.42
C ASP A 74 -10.93 3.51 -3.96
N PHE A 75 -10.13 4.17 -3.13
CA PHE A 75 -10.40 4.38 -1.71
C PHE A 75 -10.77 5.84 -1.40
N SER A 76 -11.44 6.53 -2.34
CA SER A 76 -11.79 7.96 -2.26
C SER A 76 -12.71 8.40 -1.10
N SER A 77 -13.21 7.52 -0.24
CA SER A 77 -13.97 7.93 0.94
C SER A 77 -13.05 8.59 1.98
N SER A 78 -13.28 9.86 2.27
CA SER A 78 -12.47 10.66 3.20
C SER A 78 -12.39 10.10 4.62
N SER A 79 -13.42 9.40 5.10
CA SER A 79 -13.47 8.82 6.43
C SER A 79 -12.46 7.68 6.64
N ARG A 80 -12.34 6.77 5.67
CA ARG A 80 -11.37 5.64 5.73
C ARG A 80 -9.91 6.14 5.72
N LEU A 81 -9.64 7.24 5.02
CA LEU A 81 -8.31 7.84 5.01
C LEU A 81 -7.91 8.38 6.38
N GLN A 82 -8.87 8.78 7.23
CA GLN A 82 -8.54 9.23 8.57
C GLN A 82 -8.11 8.08 9.47
N SER A 83 -8.86 6.97 9.48
CA SER A 83 -8.47 5.78 10.25
C SER A 83 -7.10 5.25 9.84
N LEU A 84 -6.79 5.20 8.54
CA LEU A 84 -5.47 4.76 8.08
C LEU A 84 -4.34 5.71 8.48
N ARG A 85 -4.58 7.03 8.46
CA ARG A 85 -3.61 8.02 8.97
C ARG A 85 -3.36 7.85 10.46
N ASP A 86 -4.42 7.64 11.22
CA ASP A 86 -4.35 7.46 12.67
C ASP A 86 -3.61 6.14 13.01
N THR A 87 -3.93 5.04 12.33
CA THR A 87 -3.19 3.77 12.43
C THR A 87 -1.73 3.92 12.05
N HIS A 88 -1.43 4.62 10.96
CA HIS A 88 -0.04 4.88 10.54
C HIS A 88 0.71 5.69 11.61
N ALA A 89 0.07 6.69 12.23
CA ALA A 89 0.68 7.47 13.31
C ALA A 89 0.98 6.61 14.54
N VAL A 90 0.05 5.72 14.92
CA VAL A 90 0.24 4.76 16.01
C VAL A 90 1.42 3.83 15.72
N LEU A 91 1.46 3.23 14.52
CA LEU A 91 2.56 2.33 14.15
C LEU A 91 3.91 3.05 14.13
N LYS A 92 3.96 4.30 13.68
CA LYS A 92 5.19 5.11 13.70
C LYS A 92 5.64 5.46 15.13
N ASP A 93 4.70 5.72 16.04
CA ASP A 93 5.02 5.94 17.46
C ASP A 93 5.57 4.66 18.11
N ILE A 94 4.98 3.50 17.81
CA ILE A 94 5.49 2.20 18.26
C ILE A 94 6.89 1.94 17.72
N GLN A 95 7.13 2.17 16.42
CA GLN A 95 8.44 2.01 15.80
C GLN A 95 9.51 2.88 16.50
N LEU A 96 9.16 4.10 16.90
CA LEU A 96 10.08 5.02 17.56
C LEU A 96 10.40 4.61 19.00
N LYS A 97 9.41 4.10 19.73
CA LYS A 97 9.54 3.74 21.14
C LYS A 97 10.10 2.34 21.35
N GLU A 98 9.72 1.41 20.48
CA GLU A 98 10.00 -0.03 20.59
C GLU A 98 10.41 -0.58 19.20
N PRO A 99 11.58 -0.18 18.66
CA PRO A 99 11.98 -0.51 17.29
C PRO A 99 12.06 -2.02 17.02
N ASP A 100 12.39 -2.81 18.03
CA ASP A 100 12.51 -4.27 17.91
C ASP A 100 11.18 -4.97 17.58
N VAL A 101 10.05 -4.36 17.94
CA VAL A 101 8.70 -4.92 17.74
C VAL A 101 8.33 -4.99 16.27
N LEU A 102 8.66 -3.95 15.50
CA LEU A 102 8.38 -3.88 14.06
C LEU A 102 9.60 -4.31 13.23
N GLY A 103 10.69 -4.69 13.89
CA GLY A 103 11.94 -5.13 13.27
C GLY A 103 12.47 -4.10 12.27
N SER A 104 12.89 -4.58 11.09
CA SER A 104 13.45 -3.73 10.03
C SER A 104 12.40 -3.04 9.15
N SER A 105 11.19 -2.83 9.66
CA SER A 105 10.14 -2.11 8.94
C SER A 105 10.54 -0.65 8.70
N VAL A 106 10.13 -0.13 7.55
CA VAL A 106 10.45 1.22 7.04
C VAL A 106 9.13 1.90 6.69
N PHE A 107 8.88 3.09 7.25
CA PHE A 107 7.61 3.82 7.10
C PHE A 107 7.72 5.04 6.17
N ASP A 108 8.94 5.47 5.86
CA ASP A 108 9.18 6.50 4.85
C ASP A 108 10.49 6.27 4.07
N HIS A 109 10.72 7.06 3.01
CA HIS A 109 11.88 6.90 2.14
C HIS A 109 13.21 7.17 2.85
N ASP A 110 13.19 7.91 3.96
CA ASP A 110 14.39 8.30 4.68
C ASP A 110 14.77 7.28 5.75
N ASP A 111 13.80 6.53 6.28
CA ASP A 111 14.01 5.47 7.28
C ASP A 111 15.08 4.46 6.86
N PHE A 112 15.10 4.07 5.58
CA PHE A 112 16.13 3.17 5.06
C PHE A 112 17.54 3.73 5.26
N TYR A 113 17.75 5.01 4.93
CA TYR A 113 19.04 5.68 5.10
C TYR A 113 19.36 5.91 6.58
N ARG A 114 18.35 6.22 7.41
CA ARG A 114 18.51 6.37 8.86
C ARG A 114 19.01 5.09 9.52
N ASN A 115 18.66 3.91 9.00
CA ASN A 115 19.14 2.63 9.51
C ASN A 115 20.50 2.24 8.92
N LEU A 116 20.69 2.41 7.60
CA LEU A 116 21.91 1.97 6.93
C LEU A 116 23.12 2.85 7.25
N CYS A 117 22.96 4.18 7.26
CA CYS A 117 24.10 5.10 7.41
C CYS A 117 24.86 4.93 8.74
N PRO A 118 24.19 4.86 9.92
CA PRO A 118 24.90 4.62 11.19
C PRO A 118 25.67 3.30 11.20
N TYR A 119 25.10 2.25 10.62
CA TYR A 119 25.75 0.94 10.51
C TYR A 119 27.02 0.99 9.64
N LEU A 120 26.97 1.67 8.50
CA LEU A 120 28.14 1.86 7.65
C LEU A 120 29.24 2.69 8.33
N ILE A 121 28.84 3.74 9.07
CA ILE A 121 29.76 4.59 9.84
C ILE A 121 30.42 3.77 10.96
N SER A 122 29.64 2.98 11.71
CA SER A 122 30.17 2.16 12.81
C SER A 122 31.17 1.12 12.31
N MET A 123 30.88 0.45 11.20
CA MET A 123 31.84 -0.50 10.59
C MET A 123 33.14 0.19 10.19
N ARG A 124 33.06 1.34 9.50
CA ARG A 124 34.27 2.09 9.11
C ARG A 124 35.10 2.53 10.32
N SER A 125 34.45 2.94 11.40
CA SER A 125 35.14 3.40 12.62
C SER A 125 35.96 2.31 13.31
N GLN A 126 35.59 1.04 13.14
CA GLN A 126 36.26 -0.09 13.78
C GLN A 126 37.48 -0.60 13.00
N SER A 127 37.44 -0.55 11.66
CA SER A 127 38.48 -1.12 10.79
C SER A 127 39.31 -0.10 10.02
N GLY A 128 39.02 1.20 10.13
CA GLY A 128 39.68 2.29 9.37
C GLY A 128 39.21 2.37 7.92
N GLU A 129 38.91 1.23 7.29
CA GLU A 129 38.30 1.10 5.98
C GLU A 129 37.00 0.28 6.02
N LEU A 130 36.12 0.49 5.05
CA LEU A 130 34.86 -0.26 4.97
C LEU A 130 35.15 -1.67 4.41
N PRO A 131 34.76 -2.76 5.11
CA PRO A 131 34.94 -4.11 4.57
C PRO A 131 34.09 -4.31 3.30
N PRO A 132 34.42 -5.31 2.45
CA PRO A 132 33.59 -5.66 1.31
C PRO A 132 32.14 -5.94 1.72
N LEU A 133 31.19 -5.25 1.09
CA LEU A 133 29.76 -5.41 1.34
C LEU A 133 29.11 -6.19 0.21
N PHE A 134 28.20 -7.08 0.59
CA PHE A 134 27.35 -7.83 -0.34
C PHE A 134 25.91 -7.41 -0.13
N PHE A 135 25.19 -7.17 -1.23
CA PHE A 135 23.78 -6.81 -1.20
C PHE A 135 22.96 -7.90 -1.87
N VAL A 136 21.89 -8.32 -1.22
CA VAL A 136 20.87 -9.18 -1.82
C VAL A 136 19.64 -8.32 -2.04
N VAL A 137 19.20 -8.25 -3.30
CA VAL A 137 17.96 -7.58 -3.67
C VAL A 137 16.94 -8.66 -3.99
N ALA A 138 15.84 -8.68 -3.23
CA ALA A 138 14.74 -9.62 -3.40
C ALA A 138 13.44 -8.84 -3.59
N ASP A 139 12.62 -9.30 -4.53
CA ASP A 139 11.28 -8.76 -4.76
C ASP A 139 10.22 -9.74 -4.24
N VAL A 140 9.20 -9.20 -3.57
CA VAL A 140 8.09 -10.01 -3.04
C VAL A 140 6.99 -10.05 -4.08
N PHE A 141 6.84 -11.22 -4.72
CA PHE A 141 5.80 -11.43 -5.72
C PHE A 141 4.41 -11.29 -5.10
N LYS A 142 3.58 -10.39 -5.67
CA LYS A 142 2.19 -10.17 -5.26
C LYS A 142 2.02 -9.96 -3.74
N ALA A 143 2.81 -9.04 -3.17
CA ALA A 143 2.81 -8.78 -1.72
C ALA A 143 1.40 -8.52 -1.13
N PHE A 144 0.52 -7.79 -1.83
CA PHE A 144 -0.85 -7.54 -1.36
C PHE A 144 -1.78 -8.76 -1.47
N ASP A 145 -1.58 -9.62 -2.48
CA ASP A 145 -2.47 -10.75 -2.74
C ASP A 145 -2.09 -11.98 -1.89
N SER A 146 -0.87 -12.00 -1.34
CA SER A 146 -0.30 -13.15 -0.63
C SER A 146 -0.31 -13.00 0.89
N ILE A 147 -1.10 -12.05 1.41
CA ILE A 147 -1.20 -11.78 2.85
C ILE A 147 -2.06 -12.87 3.51
N ASP A 148 -1.44 -13.65 4.39
CA ASP A 148 -2.15 -14.53 5.31
C ASP A 148 -2.79 -13.67 6.42
N GLN A 149 -4.11 -13.48 6.33
CA GLN A 149 -4.86 -12.62 7.25
C GLN A 149 -4.81 -13.12 8.69
N GLY A 150 -4.74 -14.43 8.91
CA GLY A 150 -4.65 -15.03 10.25
C GLY A 150 -3.31 -14.71 10.90
N LYS A 151 -2.22 -14.87 10.15
CA LYS A 151 -0.88 -14.49 10.62
C LYS A 151 -0.74 -12.99 10.82
N LEU A 152 -1.30 -12.18 9.91
CA LEU A 152 -1.30 -10.72 10.06
C LEU A 152 -1.98 -10.32 11.35
N LEU A 153 -3.17 -10.87 11.63
CA LEU A 153 -3.91 -10.56 12.85
C LEU A 153 -3.11 -10.96 14.09
N HIS A 154 -2.51 -12.16 14.10
CA HIS A 154 -1.67 -12.62 15.19
C HIS A 154 -0.46 -11.69 15.44
N VAL A 155 0.23 -11.26 14.38
CA VAL A 155 1.35 -10.31 14.48
C VAL A 155 0.89 -8.96 15.02
N ILE A 156 -0.23 -8.43 14.52
CA ILE A 156 -0.77 -7.15 15.00
C ILE A 156 -1.15 -7.23 16.48
N GLN A 157 -1.77 -8.32 16.91
CA GLN A 157 -2.18 -8.56 18.30
C GLN A 157 -1.00 -8.72 19.26
N SER A 158 0.20 -9.05 18.77
CA SER A 158 1.36 -9.23 19.65
C SER A 158 1.94 -7.92 20.18
N PHE A 159 1.57 -6.78 19.58
CA PHE A 159 2.14 -5.48 19.95
C PHE A 159 1.16 -4.30 20.00
N LEU A 160 0.00 -4.39 19.34
CA LEU A 160 -1.01 -3.35 19.50
C LEU A 160 -1.68 -3.46 20.87
N LYS A 161 -1.88 -2.30 21.50
CA LYS A 161 -2.68 -2.12 22.71
C LYS A 161 -4.15 -1.86 22.35
N ASP A 162 -5.02 -2.01 23.34
CA ASP A 162 -6.47 -1.80 23.15
C ASP A 162 -6.83 -0.35 22.84
N GLU A 163 -6.06 0.63 23.36
CA GLU A 163 -6.35 2.05 23.20
C GLU A 163 -5.09 2.89 22.94
N TYR A 164 -5.22 3.87 22.03
CA TYR A 164 -4.20 4.85 21.72
C TYR A 164 -4.80 6.27 21.68
N ILE A 165 -4.11 7.22 22.31
CA ILE A 165 -4.50 8.64 22.31
C ILE A 165 -3.62 9.38 21.29
N LEU A 166 -4.24 9.92 20.24
CA LEU A 166 -3.58 10.72 19.22
C LEU A 166 -3.83 12.21 19.45
N ASN A 167 -2.80 12.93 19.89
CA ASN A 167 -2.86 14.39 20.05
C ASN A 167 -2.63 15.10 18.71
N ARG A 168 -3.58 15.93 18.28
CA ARG A 168 -3.41 16.77 17.09
C ARG A 168 -2.99 18.18 17.49
N CYS A 169 -1.74 18.52 17.20
CA CYS A 169 -1.20 19.85 17.42
C CYS A 169 -1.15 20.63 16.10
N ARG A 170 -1.40 21.94 16.15
CA ARG A 170 -1.15 22.85 15.04
C ARG A 170 0.05 23.73 15.39
N LEU A 171 1.13 23.58 14.65
CA LEU A 171 2.28 24.50 14.73
C LEU A 171 1.99 25.70 13.84
N VAL A 172 1.86 26.87 14.46
CA VAL A 172 1.75 28.15 13.73
C VAL A 172 3.16 28.71 13.61
N CYS A 173 3.77 28.56 12.44
CA CYS A 173 5.03 29.22 12.13
C CYS A 173 4.76 30.69 11.83
N CYS A 174 5.02 31.57 12.80
CA CYS A 174 5.07 33.00 12.55
C CYS A 174 6.34 33.32 11.76
N GLY A 175 6.24 33.33 10.43
CA GLY A 175 7.30 33.84 9.58
C GLY A 175 7.54 35.32 9.91
N LYS A 176 8.79 35.72 10.16
CA LYS A 176 9.15 37.13 10.17
C LYS A 176 8.95 37.65 8.74
N ARG A 177 8.04 38.62 8.58
CA ARG A 177 7.99 39.43 7.35
C ARG A 177 9.27 40.26 7.32
N SER A 178 10.20 39.92 6.43
CA SER A 178 11.24 40.83 5.96
C SER A 178 10.72 41.63 4.79
#